data_AF-X0XX42-F1
#
_entry.id   AF-X0XX42-F1
#
_cell.length_a   1.000
_cell.length_b   1.000
_cell.length_c   1.000
_cell.angle_alpha   90.00
_cell.angle_beta   90.00
_cell.angle_gamma   90.00
#
_symmetry.space_group_name_H-M   'P 1'
#
loop_
_entity.id
_entity.type
_entity.pdbx_description
1 polymer ?
#
loop_
_entity_poly.entity_id
_entity_poly.type
_entity_poly.pdbx_seq_one_letter_code
_entity_poly.pdbx_strand_id
1 'polypeptide(L)'
;FLSHAFYDYFTGTPENNLVIIAAHEVAHQWFYGQVGNDQALEPWLDEALCTYSESLFYKHTYPDLLEWWWDNRVRFHEPTGWVDSTIYDTNDFKVYKDAVYLRGAMFLDDLRVLIGDEAFNAFLLDYLKQYTDEQATANGFFALLENHTEADLSGLLSEYFANR
;
A
#
# COMPACT_ATOMS: atom_id res chain seq x y z
N PHE A 1 -3.32 -5.08 -19.70
CA PHE A 1 -3.46 -3.86 -20.53
C PHE A 1 -4.14 -2.81 -19.69
N LEU A 2 -3.52 -1.63 -19.53
CA LEU A 2 -4.11 -0.50 -18.81
C LEU A 2 -5.26 0.10 -19.63
N SER A 3 -6.30 0.60 -18.96
CA SER A 3 -7.46 1.23 -19.60
C SER A 3 -7.04 2.48 -20.39
N HIS A 4 -7.61 2.70 -21.57
CA HIS A 4 -7.42 3.94 -22.33
C HIS A 4 -7.81 5.20 -21.54
N ALA A 5 -8.72 5.06 -20.57
CA ALA A 5 -9.17 6.14 -19.69
C ALA A 5 -8.02 6.87 -18.97
N PHE A 6 -6.90 6.18 -18.67
CA PHE A 6 -5.74 6.85 -18.06
C PHE A 6 -5.17 7.95 -18.97
N TYR A 7 -5.18 7.73 -20.29
CA TYR A 7 -4.66 8.67 -21.27
C TYR A 7 -5.71 9.70 -21.69
N ASP A 8 -6.96 9.25 -21.88
CA ASP A 8 -8.04 10.09 -22.39
C ASP A 8 -8.42 11.24 -21.44
N TYR A 9 -8.24 11.03 -20.12
CA TYR A 9 -8.50 12.04 -19.10
C TYR A 9 -7.24 12.79 -18.64
N PHE A 10 -6.10 12.60 -19.30
CA PHE A 10 -4.87 13.30 -18.95
C PHE A 10 -4.95 14.78 -19.37
N THR A 11 -4.91 15.67 -18.40
CA THR A 11 -5.01 17.13 -18.59
C THR A 11 -3.66 17.84 -18.66
N GLY A 12 -2.55 17.11 -18.55
CA GLY A 12 -1.21 17.70 -18.46
C GLY A 12 -0.78 18.12 -17.04
N THR A 13 -1.62 17.88 -16.02
CA THR A 13 -1.32 18.19 -14.61
C THR A 13 -1.11 16.90 -13.80
N PRO A 14 -0.43 16.94 -12.63
CA PRO A 14 -0.29 15.76 -11.77
C PRO A 14 -1.57 15.33 -11.05
N GLU A 15 -2.64 16.13 -11.11
CA GLU A 15 -3.95 15.84 -10.53
C GLU A 15 -4.78 14.90 -11.44
N ASN A 16 -4.28 13.68 -11.69
CA ASN A 16 -4.97 12.71 -12.53
C ASN A 16 -4.52 11.26 -12.30
N ASN A 17 -5.31 10.30 -12.81
CA ASN A 17 -5.08 8.87 -12.63
C ASN A 17 -3.83 8.32 -13.33
N LEU A 18 -3.36 8.91 -14.45
CA LEU A 18 -2.14 8.47 -15.15
C LEU A 18 -0.89 8.68 -14.29
N VAL A 19 -0.83 9.79 -13.56
CA VAL A 19 0.31 10.09 -12.68
C VAL A 19 0.27 9.21 -11.43
N ILE A 20 -0.93 8.97 -10.89
CA ILE A 20 -1.15 8.00 -9.81
C ILE A 20 -0.63 6.62 -10.21
N ILE A 21 -1.12 6.05 -11.33
CA ILE A 21 -0.71 4.71 -11.75
C ILE A 21 0.77 4.66 -12.12
N ALA A 22 1.34 5.71 -12.72
CA ALA A 22 2.78 5.74 -13.01
C ALA A 22 3.62 5.64 -11.73
N ALA A 23 3.25 6.34 -10.64
CA ALA A 23 3.94 6.22 -9.36
C ALA A 23 3.80 4.80 -8.77
N HIS A 24 2.61 4.21 -8.88
CA HIS A 24 2.33 2.84 -8.44
C HIS A 24 3.21 1.80 -9.15
N GLU A 25 3.22 1.80 -10.49
CA GLU A 25 4.00 0.84 -11.29
C GLU A 25 5.51 1.04 -11.14
N VAL A 26 5.95 2.27 -10.81
CA VAL A 26 7.35 2.54 -10.44
C VAL A 26 7.68 1.98 -9.06
N ALA A 27 6.77 2.08 -8.09
CA ALA A 27 6.97 1.47 -6.77
C ALA A 27 7.14 -0.07 -6.87
N HIS A 28 6.50 -0.69 -7.86
CA HIS A 28 6.69 -2.11 -8.14
C HIS A 28 8.12 -2.51 -8.55
N GLN A 29 9.00 -1.55 -8.90
CA GLN A 29 10.43 -1.86 -9.10
C GLN A 29 11.12 -2.29 -7.80
N TRP A 30 10.53 -1.99 -6.64
CA TRP A 30 10.98 -2.47 -5.34
C TRP A 30 10.05 -3.56 -4.80
N PHE A 31 8.76 -3.26 -4.67
CA PHE A 31 7.78 -4.19 -4.12
C PHE A 31 7.24 -5.11 -5.22
N TYR A 32 7.29 -6.42 -5.02
CA TYR A 32 7.19 -7.48 -6.03
C TYR A 32 8.40 -7.59 -6.98
N GLY A 33 8.94 -6.47 -7.47
CA GLY A 33 10.09 -6.49 -8.40
C GLY A 33 11.40 -6.97 -7.76
N GLN A 34 11.74 -6.47 -6.58
CA GLN A 34 12.92 -6.90 -5.80
C GLN A 34 12.52 -7.71 -4.57
N VAL A 35 11.46 -7.31 -3.88
CA VAL A 35 10.89 -8.02 -2.74
C VAL A 35 9.63 -8.75 -3.20
N GLY A 36 9.72 -10.06 -3.46
CA GLY A 36 8.58 -10.85 -3.90
C GLY A 36 7.58 -11.16 -2.77
N ASN A 37 6.38 -11.60 -3.13
CA ASN A 37 5.36 -12.16 -2.25
C ASN A 37 4.49 -13.16 -3.03
N ASP A 38 3.67 -13.94 -2.32
CA ASP A 38 2.63 -14.75 -2.97
C ASP A 38 1.47 -13.83 -3.36
N GLN A 39 1.37 -13.48 -4.64
CA GLN A 39 0.31 -12.59 -5.14
C GLN A 39 -1.10 -13.20 -5.10
N ALA A 40 -1.23 -14.50 -4.87
CA ALA A 40 -2.55 -15.11 -4.71
C ALA A 40 -3.00 -15.04 -3.24
N LEU A 41 -2.09 -15.32 -2.31
CA LEU A 41 -2.42 -15.49 -0.88
C LEU A 41 -2.11 -14.27 -0.02
N GLU A 42 -1.09 -13.48 -0.36
CA GLU A 42 -0.68 -12.29 0.37
C GLU A 42 -0.45 -11.09 -0.56
N PRO A 43 -1.41 -10.74 -1.44
CA PRO A 43 -1.26 -9.66 -2.42
C PRO A 43 -1.14 -8.26 -1.81
N TRP A 44 -1.47 -8.09 -0.52
CA TRP A 44 -1.33 -6.77 0.11
C TRP A 44 0.13 -6.36 0.30
N LEU A 45 1.06 -7.32 0.37
CA LEU A 45 2.47 -7.03 0.64
C LEU A 45 3.11 -6.18 -0.46
N ASP A 46 2.73 -6.36 -1.72
CA ASP A 46 3.15 -5.49 -2.81
C ASP A 46 2.14 -4.36 -3.06
N GLU A 47 0.86 -4.69 -3.18
CA GLU A 47 -0.16 -3.74 -3.65
C GLU A 47 -0.45 -2.61 -2.66
N ALA A 48 -0.43 -2.89 -1.35
CA ALA A 48 -0.60 -1.86 -0.33
C ALA A 48 0.61 -0.93 -0.28
N LEU A 49 1.84 -1.48 -0.35
CA LEU A 49 3.08 -0.69 -0.35
C LEU A 49 3.19 0.18 -1.61
N CYS A 50 2.80 -0.34 -2.78
CA CYS A 50 2.76 0.43 -4.02
C CYS A 50 1.72 1.54 -3.96
N THR A 51 0.51 1.22 -3.48
CA THR A 51 -0.56 2.22 -3.29
C THR A 51 -0.15 3.30 -2.29
N TYR A 52 0.48 2.93 -1.17
CA TYR A 52 0.96 3.90 -0.19
C TYR A 52 2.11 4.77 -0.75
N SER A 53 2.96 4.21 -1.60
CA SER A 53 4.04 4.93 -2.28
C SER A 53 3.50 6.01 -3.23
N GLU A 54 2.31 5.84 -3.80
CA GLU A 54 1.61 6.91 -4.53
C GLU A 54 1.44 8.15 -3.62
N SER A 55 0.96 7.95 -2.38
CA SER A 55 0.79 9.05 -1.41
C SER A 55 2.12 9.73 -1.08
N LEU A 56 3.20 8.95 -0.92
CA LEU A 56 4.54 9.48 -0.64
C LEU A 56 5.06 10.28 -1.83
N PHE A 57 4.81 9.84 -3.06
CA PHE A 57 5.16 10.59 -4.26
C PHE A 57 4.49 11.98 -4.27
N TYR A 58 3.18 12.05 -4.00
CA TYR A 58 2.48 13.33 -3.89
C TYR A 58 3.01 14.16 -2.72
N LYS A 59 3.17 13.58 -1.53
CA LYS A 59 3.71 14.26 -0.36
C LYS A 59 5.05 14.95 -0.65
N HIS A 60 5.94 14.33 -1.41
CA HIS A 60 7.29 14.85 -1.67
C HIS A 60 7.40 15.71 -2.94
N THR A 61 6.59 15.43 -3.97
CA THR A 61 6.74 16.07 -5.29
C THR A 61 5.68 17.15 -5.53
N TYR A 62 4.47 16.92 -5.03
CA TYR A 62 3.30 17.80 -5.20
C TYR A 62 2.50 17.90 -3.89
N PRO A 63 3.09 18.46 -2.82
CA PRO A 63 2.51 18.41 -1.47
C PRO A 63 1.10 19.01 -1.40
N ASP A 64 0.80 20.02 -2.22
CA ASP A 64 -0.52 20.66 -2.31
C ASP A 64 -1.61 19.71 -2.83
N LEU A 65 -1.24 18.60 -3.46
CA LEU A 65 -2.14 17.57 -4.00
C LEU A 65 -2.23 16.31 -3.13
N LEU A 66 -1.56 16.26 -1.97
CA LEU A 66 -1.61 15.10 -1.09
C LEU A 66 -3.04 14.82 -0.59
N GLU A 67 -3.75 15.84 -0.11
CA GLU A 67 -5.15 15.67 0.34
C GLU A 67 -6.06 15.31 -0.83
N TRP A 68 -5.85 15.90 -2.01
CA TRP A 68 -6.58 15.50 -3.21
C TRP A 68 -6.37 14.00 -3.52
N TRP A 69 -5.14 13.51 -3.40
CA TRP A 69 -4.85 12.08 -3.59
C TRP A 69 -5.62 11.25 -2.57
N TRP A 70 -5.57 11.58 -1.28
CA TRP A 70 -6.32 10.84 -0.25
C TRP A 70 -7.82 10.84 -0.52
N ASP A 71 -8.39 11.99 -0.88
CA ASP A 71 -9.81 12.13 -1.16
C ASP A 71 -10.22 11.34 -2.40
N ASN A 72 -9.51 11.52 -3.52
CA ASN A 72 -9.89 10.91 -4.80
C ASN A 72 -9.51 9.42 -4.91
N ARG A 73 -8.30 9.05 -4.46
CA ARG A 73 -7.78 7.68 -4.59
C ARG A 73 -8.38 6.74 -3.55
N VAL A 74 -8.57 7.22 -2.33
CA VAL A 74 -8.95 6.38 -1.18
C VAL A 74 -10.37 6.73 -0.69
N ARG A 75 -10.57 7.91 -0.09
CA ARG A 75 -11.81 8.23 0.67
C ARG A 75 -13.07 8.24 -0.19
N PHE A 76 -12.99 8.67 -1.45
CA PHE A 76 -14.10 8.66 -2.41
C PHE A 76 -14.71 7.27 -2.62
N HIS A 77 -13.89 6.22 -2.47
CA HIS A 77 -14.34 4.84 -2.68
C HIS A 77 -14.98 4.21 -1.44
N GLU A 78 -14.89 4.88 -0.27
CA GLU A 78 -15.34 4.37 1.03
C GLU A 78 -14.90 2.91 1.24
N PRO A 79 -13.58 2.62 1.15
CA PRO A 79 -13.11 1.25 1.02
C PRO A 79 -13.38 0.44 2.30
N THR A 80 -13.79 -0.80 2.12
CA THR A 80 -14.05 -1.76 3.19
C THR A 80 -13.39 -3.10 2.88
N GLY A 81 -13.37 -4.00 3.86
CA GLY A 81 -12.74 -5.31 3.75
C GLY A 81 -11.43 -5.42 4.52
N TRP A 82 -10.86 -6.61 4.48
CA TRP A 82 -9.68 -7.00 5.25
C TRP A 82 -8.43 -6.97 4.38
N VAL A 83 -7.34 -6.41 4.90
CA VAL A 83 -6.08 -6.27 4.16
C VAL A 83 -5.49 -7.63 3.79
N ASP A 84 -5.68 -8.66 4.62
CA ASP A 84 -5.29 -10.05 4.34
C ASP A 84 -6.24 -10.81 3.39
N SER A 85 -7.06 -10.12 2.61
CA SER A 85 -7.88 -10.78 1.58
C SER A 85 -7.02 -11.37 0.47
N THR A 86 -7.33 -12.60 0.08
CA THR A 86 -6.70 -13.31 -1.04
C THR A 86 -7.44 -13.02 -2.35
N ILE A 87 -6.84 -13.39 -3.48
CA ILE A 87 -7.53 -13.31 -4.78
C ILE A 87 -8.73 -14.29 -4.87
N TYR A 88 -8.85 -15.24 -3.94
CA TYR A 88 -9.89 -16.26 -3.94
C TYR A 88 -11.14 -15.85 -3.14
N ASP A 89 -11.05 -14.81 -2.31
CA ASP A 89 -12.15 -14.37 -1.45
C ASP A 89 -13.24 -13.62 -2.22
N THR A 90 -12.93 -13.11 -3.41
CA THR A 90 -13.89 -12.43 -4.28
C THR A 90 -13.50 -12.50 -5.74
N ASN A 91 -14.50 -12.57 -6.62
CA ASN A 91 -14.32 -12.37 -8.07
C ASN A 91 -14.58 -10.92 -8.50
N ASP A 92 -14.96 -10.03 -7.57
CA ASP A 92 -15.20 -8.62 -7.83
C ASP A 92 -13.91 -7.81 -7.60
N PHE A 93 -13.35 -7.29 -8.69
CA PHE A 93 -12.14 -6.48 -8.65
C PHE A 93 -12.28 -5.22 -7.79
N LYS A 94 -13.47 -4.61 -7.69
CA LYS A 94 -13.66 -3.45 -6.81
C LYS A 94 -13.51 -3.85 -5.34
N VAL A 95 -14.14 -4.95 -4.93
CA VAL A 95 -14.06 -5.45 -3.55
C VAL A 95 -12.62 -5.81 -3.20
N TYR A 96 -11.93 -6.51 -4.11
CA TYR A 96 -10.52 -6.84 -3.96
C TYR A 96 -9.64 -5.59 -3.85
N LYS A 97 -9.80 -4.62 -4.76
CA LYS A 97 -9.05 -3.37 -4.77
C LYS A 97 -9.26 -2.57 -3.48
N ASP A 98 -10.51 -2.44 -3.03
CA ASP A 98 -10.84 -1.68 -1.83
C ASP A 98 -10.17 -2.29 -0.58
N ALA A 99 -10.17 -3.63 -0.45
CA ALA A 99 -9.60 -4.34 0.69
C ALA A 99 -8.05 -4.40 0.66
N VAL A 100 -7.46 -4.77 -0.48
CA VAL A 100 -6.02 -5.04 -0.56
C VAL A 100 -5.21 -3.74 -0.77
N TYR A 101 -5.70 -2.83 -1.60
CA TYR A 101 -4.95 -1.64 -2.01
C TYR A 101 -5.28 -0.45 -1.12
N LEU A 102 -6.57 -0.11 -1.05
CA LEU A 102 -7.01 1.14 -0.43
C LEU A 102 -7.01 1.04 1.10
N ARG A 103 -7.61 -0.01 1.67
CA ARG A 103 -7.49 -0.31 3.11
C ARG A 103 -6.03 -0.63 3.50
N GLY A 104 -5.26 -1.27 2.62
CA GLY A 104 -3.83 -1.50 2.82
C GLY A 104 -3.02 -0.19 2.94
N ALA A 105 -3.28 0.79 2.08
CA ALA A 105 -2.65 2.11 2.18
C ALA A 105 -3.06 2.87 3.45
N MET A 106 -4.32 2.74 3.88
CA MET A 106 -4.78 3.29 5.17
C MET A 106 -4.06 2.63 6.35
N PHE A 107 -3.93 1.30 6.34
CA PHE A 107 -3.16 0.55 7.33
C PHE A 107 -1.71 1.06 7.44
N LEU A 108 -1.02 1.26 6.31
CA LEU A 108 0.35 1.74 6.31
C LEU A 108 0.48 3.17 6.83
N ASP A 109 -0.48 4.05 6.54
CA ASP A 109 -0.47 5.40 7.08
C ASP A 109 -0.74 5.43 8.58
N ASP A 110 -1.74 4.68 9.05
CA ASP A 110 -2.07 4.56 10.46
C ASP A 110 -0.94 3.88 11.25
N LEU A 111 -0.26 2.90 10.65
CA LEU A 111 0.95 2.30 11.20
C LEU A 111 2.04 3.37 11.39
N ARG A 112 2.32 4.15 10.34
CA ARG A 112 3.31 5.25 10.39
C ARG A 112 2.95 6.28 11.46
N VAL A 113 1.67 6.64 11.59
CA VAL A 113 1.19 7.56 12.63
C VAL A 113 1.39 6.97 14.03
N LEU A 114 1.10 5.67 14.20
CA LEU A 114 1.22 4.97 15.48
C LEU A 114 2.68 4.85 15.95
N ILE A 115 3.60 4.47 15.07
CA ILE A 115 5.00 4.18 15.44
C ILE A 115 5.95 5.35 15.19
N GLY A 116 5.49 6.37 14.47
CA GLY A 116 6.27 7.54 14.08
C GLY A 116 7.09 7.34 12.80
N ASP A 117 7.42 8.47 12.14
CA ASP A 117 8.11 8.48 10.85
C ASP A 117 9.49 7.80 10.91
N GLU A 118 10.26 7.98 12.00
CA GLU A 118 11.60 7.42 12.12
C GLU A 118 11.58 5.88 12.17
N ALA A 119 10.76 5.30 13.05
CA ALA A 119 10.60 3.86 13.16
C ALA A 119 10.03 3.24 11.88
N PHE A 120 9.03 3.88 11.28
CA PHE A 120 8.42 3.42 10.03
C PHE A 120 9.41 3.40 8.86
N ASN A 121 10.20 4.48 8.70
CA ASN A 121 11.22 4.53 7.66
C ASN A 121 12.35 3.52 7.89
N ALA A 122 12.80 3.35 9.15
CA ALA A 122 13.79 2.34 9.51
C ALA A 122 13.29 0.93 9.20
N PHE A 123 12.04 0.63 9.54
CA PHE A 123 11.38 -0.62 9.22
C PHE A 123 11.33 -0.89 7.72
N LEU A 124 10.88 0.05 6.90
CA LEU A 124 10.80 -0.15 5.45
C LEU A 124 12.19 -0.36 4.81
N LEU A 125 13.21 0.36 5.28
CA LEU A 125 14.58 0.16 4.81
C LEU A 125 15.10 -1.25 5.17
N ASP A 126 14.80 -1.72 6.37
CA ASP A 126 15.20 -3.06 6.82
C ASP A 126 14.40 -4.14 6.07
N TYR A 127 13.12 -3.91 5.81
CA TYR A 127 12.27 -4.80 5.00
C TYR A 127 12.83 -4.97 3.59
N LEU A 128 13.16 -3.87 2.91
CA LEU A 128 13.80 -3.92 1.60
C LEU A 128 15.14 -4.66 1.66
N LYS A 129 15.99 -4.34 2.64
CA LYS A 129 17.30 -4.96 2.79
C LYS A 129 17.21 -6.46 3.06
N GLN A 130 16.26 -6.90 3.88
CA GLN A 130 16.13 -8.30 4.27
C GLN A 130 15.48 -9.15 3.19
N TYR A 131 14.56 -8.59 2.41
CA TYR A 131 13.77 -9.35 1.44
C TYR A 131 14.11 -9.07 -0.03
N THR A 132 15.11 -8.24 -0.33
CA THR A 132 15.60 -8.11 -1.72
C THR A 132 16.09 -9.47 -2.23
N ASP A 133 15.62 -9.86 -3.41
CA ASP A 133 15.83 -11.17 -4.06
C ASP A 133 15.20 -12.36 -3.30
N GLU A 134 14.28 -12.09 -2.36
CA GLU A 134 13.57 -13.09 -1.55
C GLU A 134 12.05 -12.90 -1.65
N GLN A 135 11.30 -13.83 -1.04
CA GLN A 135 9.84 -13.71 -0.86
C GLN A 135 9.49 -13.34 0.57
N ALA A 136 8.90 -12.16 0.75
CA ALA A 136 8.31 -11.74 2.00
C ALA A 136 7.01 -12.50 2.27
N THR A 137 6.69 -12.65 3.56
CA THR A 137 5.41 -13.18 4.04
C THR A 137 4.83 -12.26 5.09
N ALA A 138 3.53 -12.33 5.38
CA ALA A 138 2.94 -11.51 6.43
C ALA A 138 3.60 -11.78 7.79
N ASN A 139 3.92 -13.04 8.10
CA ASN A 139 4.64 -13.38 9.33
C ASN A 139 6.01 -12.69 9.39
N GLY A 140 6.75 -12.70 8.28
CA GLY A 140 8.04 -12.04 8.17
C GLY A 140 7.95 -10.52 8.31
N PHE A 141 6.98 -9.90 7.62
CA PHE A 141 6.71 -8.47 7.71
C PHE A 141 6.45 -8.03 9.15
N PHE A 142 5.55 -8.70 9.86
CA PHE A 142 5.20 -8.32 11.23
C PHE A 142 6.31 -8.65 12.24
N ALA A 143 6.96 -9.80 12.12
CA ALA A 143 8.11 -10.12 12.97
C ALA A 143 9.27 -9.13 12.80
N LEU A 144 9.46 -8.61 11.57
CA LEU A 144 10.43 -7.55 11.34
C LEU A 144 9.96 -6.23 11.95
N LEU A 145 8.70 -5.84 11.75
CA LEU A 145 8.11 -4.62 12.30
C LEU A 145 8.24 -4.54 13.82
N GLU A 146 8.04 -5.65 14.53
CA GLU A 146 8.20 -5.75 16.00
C GLU A 146 9.62 -5.40 16.47
N ASN A 147 10.65 -5.51 15.62
CA ASN A 147 12.00 -5.08 15.98
C ASN A 147 12.21 -3.55 15.90
N HIS A 148 11.25 -2.82 15.31
CA HIS A 148 11.33 -1.37 15.08
C HIS A 148 10.37 -0.57 15.96
N THR A 149 9.51 -1.21 16.75
CA THR A 149 8.56 -0.52 17.63
C THR A 149 8.22 -1.31 18.88
N GLU A 150 7.96 -0.60 19.98
CA GLU A 150 7.36 -1.16 21.20
C GLU A 150 5.86 -0.82 21.33
N ALA A 151 5.29 -0.16 20.31
CA ALA A 151 3.87 0.21 20.31
C ALA A 151 2.97 -1.02 20.28
N ASP A 152 1.83 -0.95 20.96
CA ASP A 152 0.79 -1.98 20.90
C ASP A 152 0.08 -1.92 19.54
N LEU A 153 0.33 -2.92 18.70
CA LEU A 153 -0.26 -3.04 17.36
C LEU A 153 -1.66 -3.67 17.38
N SER A 154 -2.13 -4.22 18.51
CA SER A 154 -3.34 -5.05 18.56
C SER A 154 -4.60 -4.34 18.03
N GLY A 155 -4.79 -3.08 18.40
CA GLY A 155 -5.91 -2.26 17.92
C GLY A 155 -5.83 -1.98 16.42
N LEU A 156 -4.63 -1.73 15.90
CA LEU A 156 -4.41 -1.50 14.47
C LEU A 156 -4.66 -2.79 13.66
N LEU A 157 -4.15 -3.93 14.13
CA LEU A 157 -4.34 -5.22 13.47
C LEU A 157 -5.82 -5.63 13.47
N SER A 158 -6.51 -5.46 14.60
CA SER A 158 -7.95 -5.76 14.72
C SER A 158 -8.82 -4.88 13.81
N GLU A 159 -8.37 -3.66 13.49
CA GLU A 159 -9.06 -2.79 12.55
C GLU A 159 -8.88 -3.28 11.11
N TYR A 160 -7.67 -3.67 10.71
CA TYR A 160 -7.34 -3.87 9.29
C TYR A 160 -7.29 -5.33 8.82
N PHE A 161 -7.07 -6.29 9.71
CA PHE A 161 -6.82 -7.69 9.37
C PHE A 161 -7.86 -8.62 10.01
N ALA A 162 -8.31 -9.63 9.27
CA ALA A 162 -9.27 -10.61 9.79
C ALA A 162 -8.60 -11.67 10.69
N ASN A 163 -7.36 -12.06 10.37
CA ASN A 163 -6.70 -13.22 10.96
C ASN A 163 -5.39 -12.87 11.70
N ARG A 164 -5.24 -11.66 12.23
CA ARG A 164 -4.04 -11.19 12.94
C ARG A 164 -4.35 -10.66 14.33
#